data_AF-A0A923UYV2-F1
#
_entry.id   AF-A0A923UYV2-F1
#
_cell.length_a   1.000
_cell.length_b   1.000
_cell.length_c   1.000
_cell.angle_alpha   90.00
_cell.angle_beta   90.00
_cell.angle_gamma   90.00
#
_symmetry.space_group_name_H-M   'P 1'
#
loop_
_entity.id
_entity.type
_entity.pdbx_description
1 polymer ?
#
loop_
_entity_poly.entity_id
_entity_poly.type
_entity_poly.pdbx_seq_one_letter_code
_entity_poly.pdbx_strand_id
1 'polypeptide(L)' 'DQEGIAVRTGHHCAQPVMTRLKLAATVRASFAFYNSHAEVDALVAGVRAVQEVFA' A
#
# COMPACT_ATOMS: atom_id res chain seq x y z
N ASP A 1 -1.75 -1.63 10.84
CA ASP A 1 -1.85 -2.14 12.23
C ASP A 1 -2.51 -1.14 13.19
N GLN A 2 -3.60 -0.50 12.75
CA GLN A 2 -4.57 0.23 13.58
C GLN A 2 -5.96 0.12 12.92
N GLU A 3 -5.99 0.15 11.58
CA GLU A 3 -7.19 -0.01 10.74
C GLU A 3 -7.43 -1.44 10.20
N GLY A 4 -6.66 -2.44 10.64
CA GLY A 4 -6.78 -3.83 10.14
C GLY A 4 -6.35 -4.07 8.67
N ILE A 5 -5.83 -3.06 7.96
CA ILE A 5 -5.41 -3.16 6.56
C ILE A 5 -3.99 -3.72 6.44
N ALA A 6 -3.83 -4.86 5.73
CA ALA A 6 -2.55 -5.49 5.47
C ALA A 6 -1.97 -5.09 4.10
N VAL A 7 -0.76 -4.52 4.11
CA VAL A 7 0.00 -4.14 2.90
C VAL A 7 1.48 -4.52 3.08
N ARG A 8 2.22 -4.58 1.97
CA ARG A 8 3.69 -4.76 2.01
C ARG A 8 4.39 -3.45 1.66
N THR A 9 5.45 -3.13 2.39
CA THR A 9 6.35 -2.02 2.08
C THR A 9 7.73 -2.55 1.68
N GLY A 10 8.44 -1.80 0.84
CA GLY A 10 9.82 -2.08 0.44
C GLY A 10 10.00 -2.20 -1.07
N HIS A 11 11.00 -2.98 -1.47
CA HIS A 11 11.38 -3.18 -2.87
C HIS A 11 10.62 -4.33 -3.56
N HIS A 12 9.85 -5.13 -2.79
CA HIS A 12 9.04 -6.26 -3.30
C HIS A 12 9.84 -7.29 -4.12
N CYS A 13 11.09 -7.54 -3.73
CA CYS A 13 12.05 -8.36 -4.49
C CYS A 13 12.32 -7.86 -5.93
N ALA A 14 11.96 -6.61 -6.25
CA ALA A 14 12.07 -5.99 -7.57
C ALA A 14 13.01 -4.76 -7.55
N GLN A 15 14.17 -4.90 -6.90
CA GLN A 15 15.15 -3.80 -6.76
C GLN A 15 15.52 -3.12 -8.09
N PRO A 16 15.70 -3.84 -9.23
CA PRO A 16 16.00 -3.17 -10.50
C PRO A 16 14.92 -2.18 -10.96
N VAL A 17 13.64 -2.50 -10.73
CA VAL A 17 12.51 -1.60 -11.06
C VAL A 17 12.54 -0.37 -10.17
N MET A 18 12.80 -0.54 -8.88
CA MET A 18 12.93 0.57 -7.93
C MET A 18 14.05 1.53 -8.35
N THR A 19 15.22 1.00 -8.74
CA THR A 19 16.34 1.79 -9.27
C THR A 19 15.96 2.54 -10.55
N ARG A 20 15.29 1.87 -11.51
CA ARG A 20 14.85 2.48 -12.78
C ARG A 20 13.89 3.65 -12.57
N LEU A 21 13.01 3.54 -11.57
CA LEU A 21 12.03 4.56 -11.18
C LEU A 21 12.57 5.60 -10.20
N LYS A 22 13.82 5.42 -9.72
CA LYS A 22 14.46 6.28 -8.71
C LYS A 22 13.67 6.37 -7.39
N LEU A 23 13.07 5.26 -6.97
CA LEU A 23 12.33 5.14 -5.72
C LEU A 23 13.08 4.18 -4.78
N ALA A 24 13.13 4.49 -3.48
CA ALA A 24 13.74 3.59 -2.50
C ALA A 24 12.82 2.40 -2.14
N ALA A 25 11.51 2.64 -2.09
CA ALA A 25 10.50 1.66 -1.76
C ALA A 25 9.13 2.13 -2.23
N THR A 26 8.16 1.21 -2.25
CA THR A 26 6.74 1.52 -2.42
C THR A 26 5.91 0.75 -1.41
N VAL A 27 4.67 1.21 -1.18
CA VAL A 27 3.63 0.42 -0.52
C VAL A 27 2.84 -0.31 -1.60
N ARG A 28 2.54 -1.59 -1.39
CA ARG A 28 1.75 -2.41 -2.32
C ARG A 28 0.60 -3.09 -1.60
N ALA A 29 -0.62 -2.77 -2.01
CA ALA A 29 -1.80 -3.58 -1.78
C ALA A 29 -1.95 -4.56 -2.95
N SER A 30 -2.27 -5.82 -2.68
CA SER A 30 -2.35 -6.89 -3.68
C SER A 30 -3.65 -7.66 -3.47
N PHE A 31 -4.56 -7.55 -4.43
CA PHE A 31 -5.90 -8.14 -4.35
C PHE A 31 -5.96 -9.54 -4.98
N ALA A 32 -6.92 -10.34 -4.52
CA ALA A 32 -7.27 -11.66 -5.01
C ALA A 32 -8.81 -11.79 -5.12
N PHE A 33 -9.28 -12.94 -5.62
CA PHE A 33 -10.71 -13.18 -5.86
C PHE A 33 -11.59 -13.13 -4.61
N TYR A 34 -11.01 -13.33 -3.43
CA TYR A 34 -11.72 -13.28 -2.16
C TYR A 34 -11.77 -11.87 -1.56
N ASN A 35 -11.16 -10.88 -2.20
CA ASN A 35 -11.29 -9.50 -1.76
C ASN A 35 -12.62 -8.88 -2.19
N SER A 36 -13.06 -7.87 -1.44
CA SER A 36 -14.30 -7.14 -1.70
C SER A 36 -14.07 -5.65 -1.97
N HIS A 37 -15.07 -4.99 -2.58
CA HIS A 37 -15.05 -3.54 -2.76
C HIS A 37 -14.96 -2.79 -1.43
N ALA A 38 -15.61 -3.30 -0.37
CA ALA A 38 -15.54 -2.68 0.96
C ALA A 38 -14.11 -2.68 1.53
N GLU A 39 -13.29 -3.69 1.23
CA GLU A 39 -11.87 -3.69 1.62
C GLU A 39 -11.05 -2.68 0.82
N VAL A 40 -11.40 -2.42 -0.45
CA VAL A 40 -10.80 -1.35 -1.24
C VAL A 40 -11.13 0.02 -0.64
N ASP A 41 -12.39 0.22 -0.26
CA ASP A 41 -12.84 1.47 0.37
C ASP A 41 -12.12 1.71 1.70
N ALA A 42 -11.97 0.65 2.51
CA ALA A 42 -11.19 0.70 3.75
C ALA A 42 -9.72 1.08 3.49
N LEU A 43 -9.08 0.47 2.47
CA LEU A 43 -7.72 0.82 2.07
C LEU A 43 -7.60 2.31 1.69
N VAL A 44 -8.52 2.84 0.89
CA VAL A 44 -8.51 4.24 0.44
C VAL A 44 -8.70 5.18 1.64
N ALA A 45 -9.65 4.89 2.52
CA ALA A 45 -9.87 5.67 3.74
C ALA A 45 -8.63 5.69 4.63
N GLY A 46 -7.98 4.53 4.84
CA GLY A 46 -6.75 4.42 5.62
C GLY A 46 -5.59 5.22 5.01
N VAL A 47 -5.43 5.22 3.68
CA VAL A 47 -4.39 6.04 3.01
C VAL A 47 -4.64 7.54 3.24
N ARG A 48 -5.90 8.00 3.14
CA ARG A 48 -6.23 9.41 3.39
C ARG A 48 -5.97 9.82 4.84
N ALA A 49 -6.38 8.99 5.80
CA ALA A 49 -6.11 9.24 7.21
C ALA A 49 -4.60 9.36 7.50
N VAL A 50 -3.78 8.49 6.90
CA VAL A 50 -2.31 8.58 7.02
C VAL A 50 -1.77 9.87 6.40
N GLN A 51 -2.30 10.31 5.26
CA GLN A 51 -1.90 11.59 4.66
C GLN A 51 -2.18 12.78 5.58
N GLU A 52 -3.29 12.78 6.31
CA GLU A 52 -3.62 13.83 7.29
C GLU A 52 -2.68 13.82 8.51
N VAL A 53 -2.24 12.65 8.97
CA VAL A 53 -1.28 12.52 10.09
C VAL A 53 0.10 13.11 9.75
N PHE A 54 0.50 13.03 8.48
CA PHE A 54 1.82 13.47 8.01
C PHE A 54 1.79 14.77 7.19
N ALA A 55 0.64 15.47 7.15
CA ALA A 55 0.51 16.79 6.54
C ALA A 55 1.24 17.86 7.38
#